data_AF-A0A439W616-F1
#
_entry.id   AF-A0A439W616-F1
#
_cell.length_a   1.000
_cell.length_b   1.000
_cell.length_c   1.000
_cell.angle_alpha   90.00
_cell.angle_beta   90.00
_cell.angle_gamma   90.00
#
_symmetry.space_group_name_H-M   'P 1'
#
loop_
_entity.id
_entity.type
_entity.pdbx_description
1 polymer ?
#
loop_
_entity_poly.entity_id
_entity_poly.type
_entity_poly.pdbx_seq_one_letter_code
_entity_poly.pdbx_strand_id
1 'polypeptide(L)'
;MRRCSQLLGGGSAQAAGVQVGGCRAACAGQPPLARSKVASLSKRSKVNGGRLEFIPPQIPTRVERPPEDEGWVHEVKLDGYRTQIIIDKGGVRLYSKNGRDWTTKYWPIALAVELPCRAAIIDGEVIVPGEQGPPDCPALEAAIWNEPSRLVFVAFDILHLDGRNLASLPLLQRKQALWQLVEHGLGKIQYSEHFEGSALAIFRAIEKLESVISKRADSGYRSGPSNTWLKARYVEEADF
;
A
#
# COMPACT_ATOMS: atom_id res chain seq x y z
N MET A 1 48.09 31.68 -29.96
CA MET A 1 47.37 31.68 -28.67
C MET A 1 47.02 30.22 -28.33
N ARG A 2 47.99 29.48 -27.79
CA ARG A 2 48.09 28.91 -26.42
C ARG A 2 47.02 27.87 -26.05
N ARG A 3 47.51 26.63 -25.87
CA ARG A 3 46.91 25.46 -25.21
C ARG A 3 46.73 25.67 -23.69
N CYS A 4 45.78 24.95 -23.09
CA CYS A 4 45.76 24.34 -21.74
C CYS A 4 44.31 23.92 -21.43
N SER A 5 43.96 22.89 -20.67
CA SER A 5 44.63 21.73 -20.07
C SER A 5 43.50 20.80 -19.59
N GLN A 6 43.82 19.51 -19.41
CA GLN A 6 42.99 18.56 -18.65
C GLN A 6 42.68 19.07 -17.24
N LEU A 7 41.55 18.64 -16.67
CA LEU A 7 41.48 18.20 -15.28
C LEU A 7 40.36 17.15 -15.15
N LEU A 8 40.79 15.95 -14.78
CA LEU A 8 40.00 14.86 -14.24
C LEU A 8 39.40 15.32 -12.90
N GLY A 9 38.12 15.02 -12.68
CA GLY A 9 37.45 15.20 -11.40
C GLY A 9 36.42 14.09 -11.23
N GLY A 10 36.85 12.98 -10.62
CA GLY A 10 35.93 11.97 -10.11
C GLY A 10 35.04 12.58 -9.03
N GLY A 11 33.73 12.37 -9.18
CA GLY A 11 32.74 12.74 -8.20
C GLY A 11 31.68 11.64 -8.20
N SER A 12 31.81 10.69 -7.28
CA SER A 12 30.77 9.73 -6.96
C SER A 12 29.50 10.48 -6.57
N ALA A 13 28.51 10.52 -7.45
CA ALA A 13 27.16 10.95 -7.12
C ALA A 13 26.53 9.87 -6.22
N GLN A 14 26.68 10.08 -4.91
CA GLN A 14 25.92 9.38 -3.89
C GLN A 14 24.43 9.58 -4.18
N ALA A 15 23.71 8.48 -4.32
CA ALA A 15 22.26 8.48 -4.37
C ALA A 15 21.73 9.05 -3.04
N ALA A 16 21.18 10.25 -3.08
CA ALA A 16 20.43 10.82 -1.98
C ALA A 16 19.12 10.03 -1.85
N GLY A 17 19.08 9.15 -0.85
CA GLY A 17 17.87 8.44 -0.47
C GLY A 17 16.81 9.41 0.03
N VAL A 18 15.57 9.23 -0.42
CA VAL A 18 14.42 9.89 0.18
C VAL A 18 14.21 9.27 1.56
N GLN A 19 14.56 10.02 2.60
CA GLN A 19 14.10 9.77 3.96
C GLN A 19 12.61 10.12 4.02
N VAL A 20 11.76 9.12 4.18
CA VAL A 20 10.47 9.33 4.85
C VAL A 20 10.82 9.40 6.33
N GLY A 21 10.92 10.63 6.84
CA GLY A 21 11.35 10.93 8.19
C GLY A 21 10.48 10.22 9.23
N GLY A 22 11.12 9.45 10.10
CA GLY A 22 10.54 9.03 11.36
C GLY A 22 10.38 10.25 12.26
N CYS A 23 9.20 10.86 12.25
CA CYS A 23 8.82 11.81 13.28
C CYS A 23 8.63 11.06 14.60
N ARG A 24 9.64 11.14 15.49
CA ARG A 24 9.48 10.91 16.92
C ARG A 24 8.69 12.08 17.50
N ALA A 25 7.39 12.10 17.26
CA ALA A 25 6.44 12.95 17.99
C ALA A 25 5.55 12.03 18.83
N ALA A 26 5.56 12.28 20.14
CA ALA A 26 4.99 11.48 21.22
C ALA A 26 3.70 10.71 20.86
N CYS A 27 3.83 9.40 20.61
CA CYS A 27 2.71 8.47 20.68
C CYS A 27 2.30 8.32 22.14
N ALA A 28 1.26 9.04 22.54
CA ALA A 28 0.56 8.79 23.78
C ALA A 28 -0.09 7.39 23.72
N GLY A 29 0.37 6.52 24.62
CA GLY A 29 -0.39 5.37 25.15
C GLY A 29 -0.96 4.38 24.13
N GLN A 30 -0.13 3.46 23.64
CA GLN A 30 -0.66 2.17 23.20
C GLN A 30 -1.38 1.50 24.38
N PRO A 31 -2.67 1.16 24.30
CA PRO A 31 -3.28 0.30 25.30
C PRO A 31 -2.62 -1.09 25.24
N PRO A 32 -2.47 -1.80 26.37
CA PRO A 32 -1.82 -3.10 26.39
C PRO A 32 -2.58 -4.08 25.51
N LEU A 33 -1.94 -4.52 24.43
CA LEU A 33 -2.42 -5.57 23.54
C LEU A 33 -2.72 -6.81 24.39
N ALA A 34 -4.01 -7.09 24.59
CA ALA A 34 -4.45 -8.34 25.18
C ALA A 34 -3.88 -9.49 24.31
N ARG A 35 -3.07 -10.35 24.91
CA ARG A 35 -2.61 -11.61 24.31
C ARG A 35 -3.82 -12.52 24.06
N SER A 36 -4.54 -12.30 22.96
CA SER A 36 -5.47 -13.29 22.43
C SER A 36 -4.70 -14.25 21.52
N LYS A 37 -4.68 -15.51 21.94
CA LYS A 37 -3.97 -16.64 21.33
C LYS A 37 -4.20 -16.71 19.81
N VAL A 38 -3.24 -16.23 19.01
CA VAL A 38 -2.97 -16.81 17.69
C VAL A 38 -2.27 -18.14 17.95
N ALA A 39 -3.06 -19.15 18.31
CA ALA A 39 -2.56 -20.48 18.59
C ALA A 39 -2.04 -21.15 17.31
N SER A 40 -0.75 -21.49 17.36
CA SER A 40 -0.06 -22.53 16.56
C SER A 40 -0.30 -22.54 15.04
N LEU A 41 0.49 -21.76 14.32
CA LEU A 41 0.85 -22.06 12.92
C LEU A 41 1.83 -23.23 12.89
N SER A 42 1.35 -24.45 13.20
CA SER A 42 2.15 -25.66 13.07
C SER A 42 1.29 -26.85 12.66
N LYS A 43 1.16 -27.02 11.35
CA LYS A 43 1.20 -28.30 10.60
C LYS A 43 0.87 -27.99 9.14
N ARG A 44 1.76 -28.38 8.23
CA ARG A 44 1.53 -28.37 6.78
C ARG A 44 0.29 -29.21 6.48
N SER A 45 -0.89 -28.58 6.42
CA SER A 45 -2.08 -29.19 5.85
C SER A 45 -1.96 -29.11 4.33
N LYS A 46 -2.11 -30.25 3.63
CA LYS A 46 -2.19 -30.26 2.16
C LYS A 46 -3.32 -29.33 1.73
N VAL A 47 -3.01 -28.26 1.00
CA VAL A 47 -4.02 -27.33 0.50
C VAL A 47 -4.74 -27.99 -0.67
N ASN A 48 -5.98 -28.44 -0.45
CA ASN A 48 -6.93 -28.58 -1.55
C ASN A 48 -7.37 -27.16 -1.93
N GLY A 49 -6.64 -26.52 -2.84
CA GLY A 49 -6.89 -25.14 -3.25
C GLY A 49 -7.00 -25.04 -4.76
N GLY A 50 -8.15 -24.57 -5.24
CA GLY A 50 -8.32 -24.13 -6.62
C GLY A 50 -7.39 -22.95 -6.95
N ARG A 51 -7.44 -22.49 -8.19
CA ARG A 51 -6.82 -21.22 -8.58
C ARG A 51 -7.56 -20.10 -7.85
N LEU A 52 -6.85 -19.21 -7.18
CA LEU A 52 -7.44 -17.99 -6.63
C LEU A 52 -7.76 -17.03 -7.77
N GLU A 53 -8.90 -16.37 -7.65
CA GLU A 53 -9.44 -15.49 -8.67
C GLU A 53 -9.38 -14.04 -8.22
N PHE A 54 -9.32 -13.14 -9.21
CA PHE A 54 -9.35 -11.71 -8.98
C PHE A 54 -10.65 -11.31 -8.30
N ILE A 55 -10.53 -10.54 -7.21
CA ILE A 55 -11.68 -9.95 -6.51
C ILE A 55 -11.78 -8.49 -6.96
N PRO A 56 -12.90 -8.08 -7.60
CA PRO A 56 -13.10 -6.69 -8.01
C PRO A 56 -12.92 -5.73 -6.83
N PRO A 57 -12.22 -4.58 -6.99
CA PRO A 57 -11.86 -3.77 -5.86
C PRO A 57 -13.05 -3.12 -5.16
N GLN A 58 -12.91 -2.90 -3.85
CA GLN A 58 -13.74 -1.97 -3.11
C GLN A 58 -13.40 -0.53 -3.52
N ILE A 59 -14.40 0.26 -3.87
CA ILE A 59 -14.25 1.60 -4.44
C ILE A 59 -14.62 2.65 -3.40
N PRO A 60 -13.68 3.53 -3.00
CA PRO A 60 -13.97 4.56 -2.01
C PRO A 60 -14.93 5.62 -2.56
N THR A 61 -15.89 6.02 -1.74
CA THR A 61 -16.80 7.14 -2.05
C THR A 61 -16.11 8.47 -1.79
N ARG A 62 -16.27 9.44 -2.68
CA ARG A 62 -15.73 10.79 -2.48
C ARG A 62 -16.58 11.53 -1.45
N VAL A 63 -15.92 12.16 -0.50
CA VAL A 63 -16.52 13.06 0.49
C VAL A 63 -15.76 14.38 0.52
N GLU A 64 -16.39 15.44 1.03
CA GLU A 64 -15.79 16.76 1.14
C GLU A 64 -14.73 16.80 2.24
N ARG A 65 -15.04 16.22 3.40
CA ARG A 65 -14.15 16.17 4.57
C ARG A 65 -14.00 14.72 5.07
N PRO A 66 -12.82 14.35 5.61
CA PRO A 66 -12.69 13.08 6.32
C PRO A 66 -13.70 13.00 7.48
N PRO A 67 -14.19 11.81 7.82
CA PRO A 67 -15.01 11.63 9.01
C PRO A 67 -14.19 11.93 10.27
N GLU A 68 -14.84 12.52 11.28
CA GLU A 68 -14.24 12.82 12.58
C GLU A 68 -14.73 11.88 13.69
N ASP A 69 -15.76 11.06 13.40
CA ASP A 69 -16.32 10.10 14.35
C ASP A 69 -15.33 8.98 14.70
N GLU A 70 -15.56 8.32 15.82
CA GLU A 70 -14.79 7.14 16.22
C GLU A 70 -15.00 5.94 15.27
N GLY A 71 -14.03 5.02 15.27
CA GLY A 71 -14.08 3.78 14.49
C GLY A 71 -13.64 3.93 13.03
N TRP A 72 -13.03 5.06 12.68
CA TRP A 72 -12.33 5.26 11.41
C TRP A 72 -10.82 5.21 11.60
N VAL A 73 -10.13 4.66 10.62
CA VAL A 73 -8.68 4.78 10.46
C VAL A 73 -8.38 5.44 9.14
N HIS A 74 -7.27 6.17 9.08
CA HIS A 74 -6.91 6.97 7.93
C HIS A 74 -5.59 6.48 7.36
N GLU A 75 -5.51 6.46 6.03
CA GLU A 75 -4.31 6.14 5.27
C GLU A 75 -3.99 7.29 4.32
N VAL A 76 -2.71 7.51 4.07
CA VAL A 76 -2.27 8.37 2.97
C VAL A 76 -2.85 7.81 1.68
N LYS A 77 -3.55 8.66 0.91
CA LYS A 77 -3.99 8.23 -0.42
C LYS A 77 -2.78 8.21 -1.33
N LEU A 78 -2.42 7.01 -1.77
CA LEU A 78 -1.38 6.80 -2.76
C LEU A 78 -1.89 7.19 -4.15
N ASP A 79 -1.04 7.86 -4.92
CA ASP A 79 -1.29 8.16 -6.33
C ASP A 79 -0.54 7.13 -7.18
N GLY A 80 -1.30 6.18 -7.69
CA GLY A 80 -0.75 5.10 -8.50
C GLY A 80 -1.83 4.32 -9.22
N TYR A 81 -1.48 3.08 -9.58
CA TYR A 81 -2.41 2.14 -10.20
C TYR A 81 -2.77 1.00 -9.25
N ARG A 82 -4.04 0.99 -8.83
CA ARG A 82 -4.64 -0.07 -8.03
C ARG A 82 -4.38 -1.44 -8.61
N THR A 83 -3.74 -2.30 -7.82
CA THR A 83 -3.25 -3.61 -8.22
C THR A 83 -3.54 -4.65 -7.16
N GLN A 84 -3.91 -5.86 -7.58
CA GLN A 84 -4.10 -7.01 -6.72
C GLN A 84 -3.05 -8.06 -7.02
N ILE A 85 -2.26 -8.44 -6.01
CA ILE A 85 -1.33 -9.56 -6.08
C ILE A 85 -2.08 -10.82 -5.65
N ILE A 86 -2.03 -11.85 -6.49
CA ILE A 86 -2.55 -13.18 -6.21
C ILE A 86 -1.38 -14.17 -6.19
N ILE A 87 -1.26 -14.89 -5.08
CA ILE A 87 -0.27 -15.95 -4.87
C ILE A 87 -1.05 -17.24 -4.68
N ASP A 88 -0.74 -18.27 -5.47
CA ASP A 88 -1.26 -19.62 -5.28
C ASP A 88 -0.36 -20.66 -5.97
N LYS A 89 -0.86 -21.89 -6.15
CA LYS A 89 -0.17 -22.98 -6.86
C LYS A 89 0.24 -22.65 -8.30
N GLY A 90 -0.37 -21.65 -8.92
CA GLY A 90 -0.05 -21.16 -10.26
C GLY A 90 1.02 -20.06 -10.28
N GLY A 91 1.60 -19.73 -9.13
CA GLY A 91 2.60 -18.68 -8.97
C GLY A 91 2.00 -17.32 -8.62
N VAL A 92 2.79 -16.28 -8.87
CA VAL A 92 2.46 -14.88 -8.56
C VAL A 92 1.84 -14.24 -9.80
N ARG A 93 0.68 -13.61 -9.63
CA ARG A 93 -0.03 -12.86 -10.67
C ARG A 93 -0.43 -11.49 -10.16
N LEU A 94 -0.29 -10.47 -11.00
CA LEU A 94 -0.66 -9.10 -10.65
C LEU A 94 -1.77 -8.61 -11.58
N TYR A 95 -2.91 -8.24 -11.00
CA TYR A 95 -4.06 -7.77 -11.73
C TYR A 95 -4.28 -6.28 -11.50
N SER A 96 -4.47 -5.53 -12.57
CA SER A 96 -4.96 -4.14 -12.49
C SER A 96 -6.35 -4.07 -11.86
N LYS A 97 -6.78 -2.86 -11.48
CA LYS A 97 -8.14 -2.53 -11.00
C LYS A 97 -9.29 -3.20 -11.77
N ASN A 98 -9.13 -3.38 -13.08
CA ASN A 98 -10.18 -3.92 -13.96
C ASN A 98 -9.99 -5.41 -14.28
N GLY A 99 -9.15 -6.13 -13.52
CA GLY A 99 -8.94 -7.57 -13.67
C GLY A 99 -8.04 -7.97 -14.86
N ARG A 100 -7.33 -7.01 -15.48
CA ARG A 100 -6.35 -7.33 -16.53
C ARG A 100 -5.05 -7.83 -15.89
N ASP A 101 -4.53 -8.96 -16.37
CA ASP A 101 -3.26 -9.52 -15.95
C ASP A 101 -2.10 -8.65 -16.46
N TRP A 102 -1.39 -8.02 -15.54
CA TRP A 102 -0.26 -7.12 -15.76
C TRP A 102 1.05 -7.70 -15.21
N THR A 103 1.09 -9.00 -14.93
CA THR A 103 2.26 -9.69 -14.35
C THR A 103 3.54 -9.42 -15.15
N THR A 104 3.47 -9.42 -16.48
CA THR A 104 4.62 -9.14 -17.37
C THR A 104 5.07 -7.68 -17.32
N LYS A 105 4.16 -6.73 -17.13
CA LYS A 105 4.46 -5.31 -16.98
C LYS A 105 5.11 -5.01 -15.62
N TYR A 106 4.64 -5.72 -14.60
CA TYR A 106 5.11 -5.60 -13.23
C TYR A 106 6.15 -6.66 -12.85
N TRP A 107 6.93 -7.16 -13.82
CA TRP A 107 7.84 -8.28 -13.63
C TRP A 107 8.81 -8.10 -12.43
N PRO A 108 9.36 -6.90 -12.11
CA PRO A 108 10.26 -6.77 -10.96
C PRO A 108 9.53 -6.96 -9.64
N ILE A 109 8.26 -6.55 -9.57
CA ILE A 109 7.42 -6.78 -8.39
C ILE A 109 7.10 -8.27 -8.31
N ALA A 110 6.69 -8.90 -9.43
CA ALA A 110 6.37 -10.32 -9.47
C ALA A 110 7.53 -11.21 -8.98
N LEU A 111 8.77 -10.89 -9.38
CA LEU A 111 9.97 -11.60 -8.94
C LEU A 111 10.34 -11.34 -7.48
N ALA A 112 9.96 -10.18 -6.92
CA ALA A 112 10.26 -9.83 -5.54
C ALA A 112 9.23 -10.33 -4.52
N VAL A 113 8.15 -11.00 -4.96
CA VAL A 113 7.15 -11.60 -4.07
C VAL A 113 7.73 -12.87 -3.44
N GLU A 114 8.34 -12.71 -2.27
CA GLU A 114 8.87 -13.78 -1.42
C GLU A 114 8.16 -13.82 -0.05
N LEU A 115 6.83 -13.65 -0.06
CA LEU A 115 6.04 -13.59 1.18
C LEU A 115 5.89 -14.99 1.83
N PRO A 116 5.94 -15.10 3.17
CA PRO A 116 5.85 -16.37 3.90
C PRO A 116 4.41 -16.93 3.93
N CYS A 117 3.84 -17.24 2.76
CA CYS A 117 2.52 -17.81 2.58
C CYS A 117 2.49 -18.82 1.43
N ARG A 118 1.46 -19.67 1.41
CA ARG A 118 1.18 -20.61 0.31
C ARG A 118 0.19 -20.05 -0.68
N ALA A 119 -0.76 -19.25 -0.19
CA ALA A 119 -1.74 -18.60 -1.04
C ALA A 119 -2.25 -17.30 -0.43
N ALA A 120 -2.32 -16.23 -1.21
CA ALA A 120 -2.81 -14.93 -0.72
C ALA A 120 -3.48 -14.12 -1.84
N ILE A 121 -4.40 -13.24 -1.45
CA ILE A 121 -4.91 -12.15 -2.31
C ILE A 121 -4.65 -10.86 -1.54
N ILE A 122 -3.78 -10.01 -2.08
CA ILE A 122 -3.32 -8.77 -1.46
C ILE A 122 -3.73 -7.61 -2.36
N ASP A 123 -4.35 -6.59 -1.77
CA ASP A 123 -4.80 -5.40 -2.46
C ASP A 123 -3.87 -4.24 -2.12
N GLY A 124 -3.42 -3.51 -3.13
CA GLY A 124 -2.41 -2.47 -3.00
C GLY A 124 -2.38 -1.50 -4.18
N GLU A 125 -1.41 -0.60 -4.15
CA GLU A 125 -1.18 0.39 -5.20
C GLU A 125 0.22 0.18 -5.78
N VAL A 126 0.36 0.20 -7.10
CA VAL A 126 1.68 0.31 -7.75
C VAL A 126 2.00 1.79 -7.94
N ILE A 127 3.16 2.22 -7.43
CA ILE A 127 3.63 3.61 -7.46
C ILE A 127 5.07 3.70 -7.97
N VAL A 128 5.52 4.93 -8.24
CA VAL A 128 6.94 5.28 -8.34
C VAL A 128 7.31 6.10 -7.09
N PRO A 129 8.19 5.60 -6.20
CA PRO A 129 8.57 6.35 -5.00
C PRO A 129 9.19 7.71 -5.32
N GLY A 130 8.88 8.73 -4.52
CA GLY A 130 9.44 10.08 -4.65
C GLY A 130 8.80 10.94 -5.75
N GLU A 131 8.01 10.35 -6.65
CA GLU A 131 7.19 11.09 -7.61
C GLU A 131 5.83 11.36 -6.96
N GLN A 132 5.57 12.61 -6.59
CA GLN A 132 4.24 13.07 -6.17
C GLN A 132 3.55 13.67 -7.39
N GLY A 133 2.33 13.22 -7.69
CA GLY A 133 1.59 13.71 -8.83
C GLY A 133 0.19 13.11 -8.91
N PRO A 134 -0.66 13.65 -9.80
CA PRO A 134 -2.01 13.12 -9.97
C PRO A 134 -1.99 11.63 -10.36
N PRO A 135 -3.10 10.88 -10.17
CA PRO A 135 -3.23 9.47 -10.55
C PRO A 135 -2.85 9.14 -12.00
N ASP A 136 -2.92 10.13 -12.89
CA ASP A 136 -2.48 10.06 -14.29
C ASP A 136 -1.05 10.61 -14.43
N CYS A 137 -0.13 10.18 -13.56
CA CYS A 137 1.24 10.66 -13.54
C CYS A 137 2.00 10.11 -14.77
N PRO A 138 2.48 10.97 -15.69
CA PRO A 138 3.27 10.52 -16.84
C PRO A 138 4.50 9.71 -16.43
N ALA A 139 5.05 9.98 -15.23
CA ALA A 139 6.19 9.23 -14.70
C ALA A 139 5.84 7.77 -14.36
N LEU A 140 4.62 7.49 -13.87
CA LEU A 140 4.19 6.12 -13.60
C LEU A 140 3.99 5.36 -14.91
N GLU A 141 3.33 5.96 -15.89
CA GLU A 141 3.19 5.34 -17.22
C GLU A 141 4.55 5.07 -17.85
N ALA A 142 5.45 6.06 -17.85
CA ALA A 142 6.80 5.89 -18.37
C ALA A 142 7.57 4.78 -17.65
N ALA A 143 7.46 4.68 -16.32
CA ALA A 143 8.08 3.62 -15.54
C ALA A 143 7.51 2.24 -15.90
N ILE A 144 6.19 2.11 -16.08
CA ILE A 144 5.55 0.84 -16.44
C ILE A 144 6.09 0.28 -17.77
N TRP A 145 6.36 1.16 -18.74
CA TRP A 145 6.78 0.74 -20.08
C TRP A 145 8.29 0.68 -20.27
N ASN A 146 9.04 1.58 -19.63
CA ASN A 146 10.47 1.78 -19.92
C ASN A 146 11.38 1.48 -18.73
N GLU A 147 10.91 1.67 -17.49
CA GLU A 147 11.72 1.55 -16.27
C GLU A 147 10.98 0.79 -15.15
N PRO A 148 10.49 -0.44 -15.39
CA PRO A 148 9.64 -1.14 -14.42
C PRO A 148 10.37 -1.44 -13.10
N SER A 149 11.71 -1.38 -13.11
CA SER A 149 12.56 -1.48 -11.92
C SER A 149 12.37 -0.32 -10.94
N ARG A 150 11.72 0.79 -11.32
CA ARG A 150 11.35 1.89 -10.41
C ARG A 150 10.05 1.62 -9.66
N LEU A 151 9.24 0.67 -10.12
CA LEU A 151 7.93 0.39 -9.55
C LEU A 151 8.05 -0.24 -8.15
N VAL A 152 7.14 0.14 -7.28
CA VAL A 152 6.94 -0.43 -5.94
C VAL A 152 5.46 -0.72 -5.77
N PHE A 153 5.14 -1.85 -5.15
CA PHE A 153 3.79 -2.19 -4.70
C PHE A 153 3.64 -1.87 -3.22
N VAL A 154 2.64 -1.07 -2.89
CA VAL A 154 2.30 -0.72 -1.50
C VAL A 154 0.97 -1.37 -1.15
N ALA A 155 1.02 -2.40 -0.31
CA ALA A 155 -0.12 -3.18 0.13
C ALA A 155 -0.89 -2.45 1.25
N PHE A 156 -2.21 -2.32 1.13
CA PHE A 156 -3.05 -1.73 2.18
C PHE A 156 -4.17 -2.68 2.67
N ASP A 157 -4.41 -3.82 2.03
CA ASP A 157 -5.39 -4.82 2.49
C ASP A 157 -5.01 -6.26 2.07
N ILE A 158 -5.58 -7.25 2.76
CA ILE A 158 -5.45 -8.68 2.45
C ILE A 158 -6.82 -9.36 2.50
N LEU A 159 -7.19 -10.04 1.42
CA LEU A 159 -8.52 -10.61 1.22
C LEU A 159 -8.55 -12.12 1.43
N HIS A 160 -7.41 -12.77 1.28
CA HIS A 160 -7.26 -14.21 1.47
C HIS A 160 -5.85 -14.53 1.97
N LEU A 161 -5.74 -15.52 2.87
CA LEU A 161 -4.47 -16.05 3.34
C LEU A 161 -4.59 -17.55 3.66
N ASP A 162 -3.79 -18.37 2.99
CA ASP A 162 -3.57 -19.79 3.29
C ASP A 162 -4.84 -20.65 3.42
N GLY A 163 -5.81 -20.39 2.54
CA GLY A 163 -7.09 -21.10 2.44
C GLY A 163 -8.20 -20.45 3.26
N ARG A 164 -7.94 -19.31 3.91
CA ARG A 164 -8.93 -18.54 4.67
C ARG A 164 -9.31 -17.30 3.89
N ASN A 165 -10.61 -17.12 3.68
CA ASN A 165 -11.17 -15.85 3.22
C ASN A 165 -11.14 -14.85 4.39
N LEU A 166 -10.39 -13.77 4.24
CA LEU A 166 -10.27 -12.69 5.22
C LEU A 166 -11.19 -11.51 4.90
N ALA A 167 -11.75 -11.42 3.70
CA ALA A 167 -12.54 -10.27 3.24
C ALA A 167 -13.74 -9.96 4.16
N SER A 168 -14.33 -10.96 4.82
CA SER A 168 -15.44 -10.75 5.77
C SER A 168 -15.01 -10.24 7.15
N LEU A 169 -13.72 -10.34 7.50
CA LEU A 169 -13.21 -9.91 8.80
C LEU A 169 -13.15 -8.38 8.91
N PRO A 170 -13.18 -7.82 10.14
CA PRO A 170 -12.91 -6.42 10.38
C PRO A 170 -11.59 -5.94 9.76
N LEU A 171 -11.56 -4.71 9.25
CA LEU A 171 -10.39 -4.11 8.60
C LEU A 171 -9.13 -4.24 9.45
N LEU A 172 -9.19 -3.92 10.74
CA LEU A 172 -8.00 -3.99 11.60
C LEU A 172 -7.43 -5.41 11.72
N GLN A 173 -8.26 -6.45 11.68
CA GLN A 173 -7.79 -7.83 11.67
C GLN A 173 -7.09 -8.17 10.34
N ARG A 174 -7.61 -7.67 9.21
CA ARG A 174 -6.95 -7.82 7.91
C ARG A 174 -5.63 -7.06 7.87
N LYS A 175 -5.59 -5.82 8.36
CA LYS A 175 -4.35 -5.03 8.45
C LYS A 175 -3.30 -5.68 9.34
N GLN A 176 -3.71 -6.31 10.45
CA GLN A 176 -2.80 -7.09 11.30
C GLN A 176 -2.23 -8.31 10.57
N ALA A 177 -3.08 -9.07 9.86
CA ALA A 177 -2.62 -10.21 9.06
C ALA A 177 -1.66 -9.78 7.94
N LEU A 178 -1.95 -8.66 7.27
CA LEU A 178 -1.08 -8.09 6.24
C LEU A 178 0.26 -7.61 6.81
N TRP A 179 0.22 -6.93 7.97
CA TRP A 179 1.42 -6.43 8.65
C TRP A 179 2.37 -7.56 9.04
N GLN A 180 1.84 -8.71 9.47
CA GLN A 180 2.65 -9.90 9.77
C GLN A 180 3.23 -10.58 8.52
N LEU A 181 2.62 -10.36 7.36
CA LEU A 181 3.00 -11.02 6.11
C LEU A 181 4.07 -10.24 5.33
N VAL A 182 3.96 -8.91 5.31
CA VAL A 182 4.81 -8.02 4.51
C VAL A 182 5.97 -7.50 5.34
N GLU A 183 7.20 -7.70 4.84
CA GLU A 183 8.39 -7.15 5.47
C GLU A 183 8.37 -5.61 5.50
N HIS A 184 8.84 -5.03 6.59
CA HIS A 184 8.90 -3.58 6.75
C HIS A 184 10.22 -3.04 6.18
N GLY A 185 10.15 -2.10 5.23
CA GLY A 185 11.34 -1.44 4.70
C GLY A 185 11.20 -0.96 3.26
N LEU A 186 12.33 -0.64 2.62
CA LEU A 186 12.42 -0.07 1.27
C LEU A 186 12.38 -1.12 0.15
N GLY A 187 11.67 -2.23 0.38
CA GLY A 187 11.52 -3.31 -0.59
C GLY A 187 10.58 -2.96 -1.75
N LYS A 188 10.43 -3.90 -2.68
CA LYS A 188 9.44 -3.81 -3.78
C LYS A 188 8.01 -3.99 -3.34
N ILE A 189 7.81 -4.57 -2.16
CA ILE A 189 6.52 -4.79 -1.53
C ILE A 189 6.60 -4.08 -0.19
N GLN A 190 5.71 -3.11 0.02
CA GLN A 190 5.70 -2.27 1.21
C GLN A 190 4.33 -2.30 1.85
N TYR A 191 4.27 -2.09 3.15
CA TYR A 191 3.02 -1.99 3.90
C TYR A 191 2.56 -0.52 3.96
N SER A 192 1.28 -0.28 3.67
CA SER A 192 0.63 1.02 3.88
C SER A 192 0.17 1.13 5.33
N GLU A 193 0.85 2.02 6.06
CA GLU A 193 0.50 2.36 7.43
C GLU A 193 -0.85 3.06 7.52
N HIS A 194 -1.52 2.87 8.65
CA HIS A 194 -2.76 3.57 8.98
C HIS A 194 -2.58 4.31 10.29
N PHE A 195 -3.37 5.36 10.45
CA PHE A 195 -3.35 6.23 11.61
C PHE A 195 -4.73 6.25 12.25
N GLU A 196 -4.75 6.18 13.57
CA GLU A 196 -5.93 6.40 14.39
C GLU A 196 -6.01 7.88 14.79
N GLY A 197 -7.21 8.37 15.09
CA GLY A 197 -7.45 9.75 15.48
C GLY A 197 -7.75 10.68 14.30
N SER A 198 -7.52 11.99 14.47
CA SER A 198 -7.99 12.99 13.50
C SER A 198 -7.20 12.98 12.20
N ALA A 199 -7.89 12.88 11.07
CA ALA A 199 -7.30 13.07 9.74
C ALA A 199 -6.60 14.43 9.58
N LEU A 200 -7.09 15.48 10.24
CA LEU A 200 -6.46 16.80 10.23
C LEU A 200 -5.07 16.78 10.88
N ALA A 201 -4.91 16.02 11.96
CA ALA A 201 -3.61 15.84 12.59
C ALA A 201 -2.62 15.15 11.64
N ILE A 202 -3.09 14.21 10.83
CA ILE A 202 -2.27 13.53 9.80
C ILE A 202 -1.86 14.51 8.70
N PHE A 203 -2.80 15.31 8.18
CA PHE A 203 -2.49 16.34 7.18
C PHE A 203 -1.44 17.34 7.68
N ARG A 204 -1.49 17.71 8.96
CA ARG A 204 -0.50 18.60 9.57
C ARG A 204 0.85 17.91 9.85
N ALA A 205 0.84 16.61 10.14
CA ALA A 205 2.04 15.86 10.47
C ALA A 205 2.84 15.39 9.24
N ILE A 206 2.15 15.17 8.10
CA ILE A 206 2.75 14.71 6.86
C ILE A 206 2.80 15.87 5.88
N GLU A 207 3.97 16.48 5.74
CA GLU A 207 4.20 17.55 4.77
C GLU A 207 3.75 17.11 3.37
N LYS A 208 2.96 17.96 2.70
CA LYS A 208 2.45 17.76 1.32
C LYS A 208 1.45 16.61 1.14
N LEU A 209 0.78 16.15 2.20
CA LEU A 209 -0.30 15.19 2.07
C LEU A 209 -1.55 15.84 1.44
N GLU A 210 -1.84 15.51 0.18
CA GLU A 210 -2.99 16.10 -0.52
C GLU A 210 -4.32 15.41 -0.21
N SER A 211 -4.30 14.13 0.11
CA SER A 211 -5.55 13.36 0.28
C SER A 211 -5.38 12.14 1.17
N VAL A 212 -6.48 11.75 1.82
CA VAL A 212 -6.55 10.57 2.69
C VAL A 212 -7.65 9.62 2.24
N ILE A 213 -7.44 8.34 2.52
CA ILE A 213 -8.49 7.32 2.49
C ILE A 213 -8.86 7.03 3.94
N SER A 214 -10.12 7.27 4.30
CA SER A 214 -10.67 6.91 5.60
C SER A 214 -11.44 5.60 5.49
N LYS A 215 -11.16 4.65 6.37
CA LYS A 215 -11.75 3.31 6.33
C LYS A 215 -12.36 2.95 7.68
N ARG A 216 -13.56 2.36 7.69
CA ARG A 216 -14.18 1.83 8.93
C ARG A 216 -13.38 0.65 9.46
N ALA A 217 -12.88 0.78 10.68
CA ALA A 217 -12.02 -0.18 11.37
C ALA A 217 -12.68 -1.57 11.55
N ASP A 218 -14.00 -1.58 11.73
CA ASP A 218 -14.84 -2.76 11.96
C ASP A 218 -15.41 -3.38 10.67
N SER A 219 -15.19 -2.76 9.51
CA SER A 219 -15.85 -3.16 8.27
C SER A 219 -15.16 -4.32 7.54
N GLY A 220 -15.98 -5.21 6.98
CA GLY A 220 -15.55 -6.17 5.95
C GLY A 220 -15.28 -5.49 4.60
N TYR A 221 -14.50 -6.16 3.77
CA TYR A 221 -14.23 -5.79 2.39
C TYR A 221 -15.40 -6.19 1.47
N ARG A 222 -15.89 -5.26 0.66
CA ARG A 222 -16.92 -5.50 -0.36
C ARG A 222 -16.58 -4.81 -1.68
N SER A 223 -16.57 -5.59 -2.75
CA SER A 223 -16.37 -5.11 -4.12
C SER A 223 -17.40 -4.04 -4.52
N GLY A 224 -16.96 -3.07 -5.32
CA GLY A 224 -17.81 -1.99 -5.82
C GLY A 224 -17.86 -0.77 -4.88
N PRO A 225 -18.76 0.20 -5.14
CA PRO A 225 -18.89 1.41 -4.34
C PRO A 225 -19.12 1.11 -2.86
N SER A 226 -18.44 1.84 -1.99
CA SER A 226 -18.48 1.62 -0.55
C SER A 226 -18.69 2.91 0.23
N ASN A 227 -19.49 2.83 1.29
CA ASN A 227 -19.62 3.85 2.32
C ASN A 227 -18.69 3.63 3.51
N THR A 228 -17.94 2.52 3.54
CA THR A 228 -16.96 2.21 4.59
C THR A 228 -15.56 2.61 4.21
N TRP A 229 -15.32 2.96 2.95
CA TRP A 229 -14.08 3.57 2.46
C TRP A 229 -14.43 4.92 1.84
N LEU A 230 -13.85 5.98 2.37
CA LEU A 230 -14.10 7.35 1.95
C LEU A 230 -12.80 7.99 1.49
N LYS A 231 -12.85 8.78 0.43
CA LYS A 231 -11.70 9.59 -0.02
C LYS A 231 -12.03 11.06 0.13
N ALA A 232 -11.12 11.79 0.78
CA ALA A 232 -11.19 13.22 0.97
C ALA A 232 -9.88 13.86 0.50
N ARG A 233 -9.97 15.02 -0.15
CA ARG A 233 -8.82 15.85 -0.46
C ARG A 233 -8.70 16.92 0.64
N TYR A 234 -7.48 17.23 1.05
CA TYR A 234 -7.21 18.40 1.86
C TYR A 234 -7.54 19.66 1.06
N VAL A 235 -8.40 20.49 1.61
CA VAL A 235 -8.64 21.85 1.12
C VAL A 235 -8.23 22.73 2.28
N GLU A 236 -7.18 23.52 2.09
CA GLU A 236 -6.81 24.54 3.06
C GLU A 236 -7.98 25.54 3.10
N GLU A 237 -8.55 25.76 4.29
CA GLU A 237 -9.55 26.81 4.46
C GLU A 237 -8.85 28.12 4.10
N ALA A 238 -9.27 28.73 3.00
CA ALA A 238 -8.84 30.08 2.68
C ALA A 238 -9.41 30.98 3.79
N ASP A 239 -8.52 31.53 4.63
CA ASP A 239 -8.86 32.58 5.57
C ASP A 239 -9.60 33.69 4.81
N PHE A 240 -10.87 33.91 5.14
CA PHE A 240 -11.67 35.06 4.68
C PHE A 240 -11.50 36.23 5.64
#